data_AF-A0A6I2V9W0-F1
#
_entry.id   AF-A0A6I2V9W0-F1
#
_cell.length_a   1.000
_cell.length_b   1.000
_cell.length_c   1.000
_cell.angle_alpha   90.00
_cell.angle_beta   90.00
_cell.angle_gamma   90.00
#
_symmetry.space_group_name_H-M   'P 1'
#
loop_
_entity.id
_entity.type
_entity.pdbx_description
1 polymer ?
#
loop_
_entity_poly.entity_id
_entity_poly.type
_entity_poly.pdbx_seq_one_letter_code
_entity_poly.pdbx_strand_id
1 'polypeptide(L)'
;AAAPAAELNRIIGAQWKTPVGWVIGPEVEQSWPVVYPQLPLEGVITARGLANSERLANECIVVAGIEGLARTDLGQDYFVADPVTNAAWAAAGREQTPQPLPADMPVFIAQSTADAVVLAWPNGVLQDTWCAAGSTLSMLWLGKVNHQDTAMVAGPQVVSWIADRFAGRPAGRTCDVPPPVRAPTTSG
;
A
#
# COMPACT_ATOMS: atom_id res chain seq x y z
N ALA A 1 8.34 -5.01 -6.94
CA ALA A 1 8.04 -4.16 -5.78
C ALA A 1 8.20 -4.96 -4.48
N ALA A 2 8.54 -4.30 -3.38
CA ALA A 2 8.58 -4.91 -2.04
C ALA A 2 7.52 -4.22 -1.18
N ALA A 3 6.60 -5.01 -0.62
CA ALA A 3 5.44 -4.58 0.15
C ALA A 3 4.65 -3.40 -0.48
N PRO A 4 4.16 -3.52 -1.74
CA PRO A 4 3.48 -2.40 -2.39
C PRO A 4 2.09 -2.14 -1.79
N ALA A 5 1.76 -0.87 -1.55
CA ALA A 5 0.41 -0.43 -1.21
C ALA A 5 -0.47 -0.30 -2.48
N ALA A 6 -0.61 -1.38 -3.26
CA ALA A 6 -1.21 -1.32 -4.60
C ALA A 6 -2.74 -1.18 -4.57
N GLU A 7 -3.44 -1.96 -3.74
CA GLU A 7 -4.89 -1.90 -3.58
C GLU A 7 -5.28 -0.73 -2.66
N LEU A 8 -5.25 0.50 -3.19
CA LEU A 8 -5.29 1.73 -2.37
C LEU A 8 -6.52 1.83 -1.47
N ASN A 9 -7.72 1.59 -2.00
CA ASN A 9 -8.93 1.69 -1.15
C ASN A 9 -8.92 0.65 -0.01
N ARG A 10 -8.35 -0.53 -0.24
CA ARG A 10 -8.28 -1.59 0.76
C ARG A 10 -7.30 -1.23 1.87
N ILE A 11 -6.11 -0.76 1.51
CA ILE A 11 -5.08 -0.42 2.48
C ILE A 11 -5.42 0.87 3.23
N ILE A 12 -5.98 1.90 2.56
CA ILE A 12 -6.45 3.14 3.19
C ILE A 12 -7.55 2.79 4.21
N GLY A 13 -8.59 2.05 3.81
CA GLY A 13 -9.69 1.69 4.72
C GLY A 13 -9.22 0.85 5.92
N ALA A 14 -8.15 0.08 5.78
CA ALA A 14 -7.60 -0.71 6.87
C ALA A 14 -6.64 0.05 7.81
N GLN A 15 -6.00 1.12 7.32
CA GLN A 15 -4.91 1.80 8.03
C GLN A 15 -5.18 3.26 8.40
N TRP A 16 -6.27 3.87 7.94
CA TRP A 16 -6.52 5.31 8.14
C TRP A 16 -6.52 5.75 9.62
N LYS A 17 -6.90 4.85 10.54
CA LYS A 17 -6.98 5.11 11.98
C LYS A 17 -5.76 4.62 12.78
N THR A 18 -4.70 4.22 12.09
CA THR A 18 -3.46 3.78 12.74
C THR A 18 -2.39 4.87 12.60
N PRO A 19 -1.19 4.71 13.21
CA PRO A 19 -0.09 5.65 13.02
C PRO A 19 0.24 5.90 11.54
N VAL A 20 -0.02 4.94 10.65
CA VAL A 20 0.16 5.07 9.20
C VAL A 20 -0.62 6.26 8.63
N GLY A 21 -1.79 6.58 9.18
CA GLY A 21 -2.57 7.74 8.78
C GLY A 21 -1.81 9.06 8.98
N TRP A 22 -1.02 9.18 10.03
CA TRP A 22 -0.17 10.36 10.29
C TRP A 22 1.12 10.38 9.46
N VAL A 23 1.54 9.24 8.92
CA VAL A 23 2.77 9.10 8.13
C VAL A 23 2.49 9.34 6.65
N ILE A 24 1.53 8.60 6.08
CA ILE A 24 1.24 8.60 4.64
C ILE A 24 0.06 9.52 4.30
N GLY A 25 -0.87 9.74 5.24
CA GLY A 25 -2.00 10.66 5.02
C GLY A 25 -1.58 12.05 4.57
N PRO A 26 -0.56 12.69 5.18
CA PRO A 26 0.00 13.96 4.70
C PRO A 26 0.54 13.90 3.26
N GLU A 27 1.28 12.85 2.90
CA GLU A 27 1.81 12.70 1.54
C GLU A 27 0.68 12.61 0.50
N VAL A 28 -0.39 11.87 0.84
CA VAL A 28 -1.58 11.76 -0.01
C VAL A 28 -2.32 13.10 -0.09
N GLU A 29 -2.51 13.79 1.03
CA GLU A 29 -3.15 15.11 1.06
C GLU A 29 -2.38 16.14 0.23
N GLN A 30 -1.05 16.14 0.25
CA GLN A 30 -0.26 17.09 -0.53
C GLN A 30 -0.22 16.72 -2.02
N SER A 31 -0.16 15.42 -2.35
CA SER A 31 0.01 14.96 -3.72
C SER A 31 -1.29 14.86 -4.52
N TRP A 32 -2.38 14.38 -3.91
CA TRP A 32 -3.61 14.10 -4.65
C TRP A 32 -4.31 15.36 -5.17
N PRO A 33 -4.41 16.49 -4.46
CA PRO A 33 -5.02 17.71 -5.00
C PRO A 33 -4.33 18.26 -6.26
N VAL A 34 -3.05 17.91 -6.49
CA VAL A 34 -2.33 18.29 -7.73
C VAL A 34 -2.97 17.63 -8.96
N VAL A 35 -3.45 16.39 -8.83
CA VAL A 35 -4.10 15.62 -9.90
C VAL A 35 -5.62 15.58 -9.78
N TYR A 36 -6.15 15.83 -8.59
CA TYR A 36 -7.57 15.89 -8.24
C TYR A 36 -7.92 17.23 -7.60
N PRO A 37 -7.95 18.35 -8.34
CA PRO A 37 -8.10 19.69 -7.74
C PRO A 37 -9.43 19.91 -6.98
N GLN A 38 -10.42 19.06 -7.24
CA GLN A 38 -11.74 19.08 -6.59
C GLN A 38 -11.85 18.10 -5.42
N LEU A 39 -10.74 17.45 -5.02
CA LEU A 39 -10.75 16.48 -3.92
C LEU A 39 -11.04 17.19 -2.59
N PRO A 40 -12.10 16.81 -1.86
CA PRO A 40 -12.43 17.47 -0.61
C PRO A 40 -11.43 17.08 0.49
N LEU A 41 -10.74 18.06 1.07
CA LEU A 41 -9.86 17.85 2.22
C LEU A 41 -10.60 18.13 3.52
N GLU A 42 -11.34 19.25 3.57
CA GLU A 42 -12.20 19.59 4.70
C GLU A 42 -13.29 18.52 4.90
N GLY A 43 -13.50 18.11 6.16
CA GLY A 43 -14.46 17.07 6.49
C GLY A 43 -13.98 15.63 6.22
N VAL A 44 -12.84 15.45 5.53
CA VAL A 44 -12.13 14.15 5.43
C VAL A 44 -10.92 14.12 6.35
N ILE A 45 -10.18 15.23 6.41
CA ILE A 45 -8.98 15.39 7.23
C ILE A 45 -9.33 16.24 8.45
N THR A 46 -8.79 15.88 9.61
CA THR A 46 -9.02 16.65 10.84
C THR A 46 -8.37 18.02 10.73
N ALA A 47 -8.88 19.02 11.46
CA ALA A 47 -8.24 20.34 11.52
C ALA A 47 -6.76 20.26 11.96
N ARG A 48 -6.43 19.29 12.83
CA ARG A 48 -5.05 19.03 13.25
C ARG A 48 -4.22 18.41 12.13
N GLY A 49 -4.78 17.47 11.36
CA GLY A 49 -4.14 16.90 10.18
C GLY A 49 -3.77 17.99 9.18
N LEU A 50 -4.76 18.79 8.76
CA LEU A 50 -4.57 19.93 7.85
C LEU A 50 -3.47 20.88 8.34
N ALA A 51 -3.50 21.26 9.63
CA ALA A 51 -2.52 22.18 10.21
C ALA A 51 -1.09 21.63 10.30
N ASN A 52 -0.88 20.31 10.16
CA ASN A 52 0.44 19.68 10.23
C ASN A 52 0.88 19.05 8.89
N SER A 53 0.00 18.99 7.91
CA SER A 53 0.13 18.17 6.71
C SER A 53 1.40 18.47 5.91
N GLU A 54 1.62 19.74 5.55
CA GLU A 54 2.80 20.14 4.78
C GLU A 54 4.11 19.81 5.52
N ARG A 55 4.18 20.05 6.83
CA ARG A 55 5.38 19.73 7.62
C ARG A 55 5.64 18.23 7.67
N LEU A 56 4.60 17.44 7.96
CA LEU A 56 4.70 15.98 8.06
C LEU A 56 5.06 15.35 6.71
N ALA A 57 4.48 15.84 5.62
CA ALA A 57 4.79 15.37 4.26
C ALA A 57 6.24 15.68 3.83
N ASN A 58 6.86 16.70 4.43
CA ASN A 58 8.27 17.06 4.20
C ASN A 58 9.23 16.43 5.22
N GLU A 59 8.74 15.61 6.15
CA GLU A 59 9.54 14.98 7.18
C GLU A 59 10.11 13.62 6.72
N CYS A 60 11.26 13.22 7.27
CA CYS A 60 11.79 11.89 6.98
C CYS A 60 10.85 10.80 7.54
N ILE A 61 10.55 9.79 6.72
CA ILE A 61 9.53 8.75 6.98
C ILE A 61 9.62 8.10 8.37
N VAL A 62 10.84 7.84 8.88
CA VAL A 62 11.04 7.22 10.20
C VAL A 62 10.66 8.18 11.33
N VAL A 63 11.00 9.46 11.18
CA VAL A 63 10.69 10.49 12.18
C VAL A 63 9.19 10.76 12.19
N ALA A 64 8.57 10.88 11.01
CA ALA A 64 7.12 10.95 10.86
C ALA A 64 6.43 9.74 11.50
N GLY A 65 7.01 8.53 11.38
CA GLY A 65 6.53 7.31 12.03
C GLY A 65 6.51 7.39 13.55
N ILE A 66 7.57 7.90 14.17
CA ILE A 66 7.65 8.10 15.63
C ILE A 66 6.61 9.13 16.08
N GLU A 67 6.47 10.24 15.34
CA GLU A 67 5.47 11.25 15.64
C GLU A 67 4.04 10.69 15.50
N GLY A 68 3.78 9.93 14.44
CA GLY A 68 2.49 9.28 14.19
C GLY A 68 2.09 8.33 15.33
N LEU A 69 3.04 7.54 15.84
CA LEU A 69 2.81 6.69 17.02
C LEU A 69 2.42 7.53 18.24
N ALA A 70 3.19 8.57 18.56
CA ALA A 70 2.90 9.44 19.69
C ALA A 70 1.53 10.14 19.58
N ARG A 71 1.15 10.57 18.37
CA ARG A 71 -0.15 11.19 18.10
C ARG A 71 -1.29 10.21 18.28
N THR A 72 -1.17 9.00 17.75
CA THR A 72 -2.17 7.95 17.93
C THR A 72 -2.32 7.57 19.42
N ASP A 73 -1.23 7.45 20.17
CA ASP A 73 -1.26 7.17 21.62
C ASP A 73 -1.95 8.29 22.42
N LEU A 74 -1.86 9.54 21.94
CA LEU A 74 -2.58 10.69 22.48
C LEU A 74 -4.04 10.79 22.00
N GLY A 75 -4.55 9.77 21.31
CA GLY A 75 -5.93 9.74 20.79
C GLY A 75 -6.17 10.74 19.68
N GLN A 76 -5.14 11.10 18.92
CA GLN A 76 -5.24 12.01 17.78
C GLN A 76 -5.33 11.22 16.48
N ASP A 77 -6.35 11.51 15.69
CA ASP A 77 -6.54 10.92 14.37
C ASP A 77 -6.18 11.93 13.26
N TYR A 78 -5.58 11.44 12.17
CA TYR A 78 -5.29 12.27 11.00
C TYR A 78 -6.55 12.57 10.19
N PHE A 79 -7.34 11.53 9.93
CA PHE A 79 -8.61 11.60 9.23
C PHE A 79 -9.79 11.65 10.18
N VAL A 80 -10.87 12.30 9.77
CA VAL A 80 -12.12 12.40 10.55
C VAL A 80 -12.86 11.07 10.60
N ALA A 81 -12.82 10.33 9.50
CA ALA A 81 -13.41 9.01 9.31
C ALA A 81 -12.62 8.27 8.22
N ASP A 82 -12.99 7.02 7.93
CA ASP A 82 -12.42 6.28 6.81
C ASP A 82 -12.55 7.08 5.49
N PRO A 83 -11.43 7.52 4.88
CA PRO A 83 -11.46 8.31 3.65
C PRO A 83 -12.19 7.61 2.50
N VAL A 84 -12.19 6.27 2.45
CA VAL A 84 -12.83 5.54 1.34
C VAL A 84 -14.35 5.51 1.44
N THR A 85 -14.92 6.01 2.54
CA THR A 85 -16.38 6.26 2.63
C THR A 85 -16.78 7.56 1.93
N ASN A 86 -15.83 8.46 1.67
CA ASN A 86 -16.03 9.61 0.80
C ASN A 86 -15.91 9.20 -0.67
N ALA A 87 -16.95 9.48 -1.48
CA ALA A 87 -17.01 9.02 -2.87
C ALA A 87 -15.88 9.56 -3.76
N ALA A 88 -15.42 10.80 -3.54
CA ALA A 88 -14.34 11.40 -4.32
C ALA A 88 -12.99 10.77 -3.99
N TRP A 89 -12.70 10.55 -2.70
CA TRP A 89 -11.49 9.82 -2.26
C TRP A 89 -11.49 8.38 -2.72
N ALA A 90 -12.63 7.68 -2.62
CA ALA A 90 -12.75 6.32 -3.12
C ALA A 90 -12.57 6.24 -4.64
N ALA A 91 -13.00 7.27 -5.39
CA ALA A 91 -12.78 7.35 -6.83
C ALA A 91 -11.31 7.59 -7.17
N ALA A 92 -10.66 8.56 -6.52
CA ALA A 92 -9.23 8.81 -6.67
C ALA A 92 -8.39 7.57 -6.35
N GLY A 93 -8.68 6.90 -5.23
CA GLY A 93 -7.98 5.66 -4.85
C GLY A 93 -8.20 4.52 -5.84
N ARG A 94 -9.38 4.39 -6.47
CA ARG A 94 -9.61 3.41 -7.55
C ARG A 94 -8.80 3.74 -8.80
N GLU A 95 -8.76 5.00 -9.20
CA GLU A 95 -8.03 5.43 -10.40
C GLU A 95 -6.51 5.28 -10.22
N GLN A 96 -6.00 5.54 -9.01
CA GLN A 96 -4.59 5.34 -8.67
C GLN A 96 -4.23 3.88 -8.33
N THR A 97 -5.20 2.96 -8.30
CA THR A 97 -4.95 1.52 -8.12
C THR A 97 -4.55 0.91 -9.47
N PRO A 98 -3.36 0.28 -9.57
CA PRO A 98 -2.89 -0.30 -10.83
C PRO A 98 -3.79 -1.46 -11.27
N GLN A 99 -4.08 -1.50 -12.57
CA GLN A 99 -4.82 -2.59 -13.20
C GLN A 99 -3.89 -3.78 -13.51
N PRO A 100 -4.44 -5.01 -13.63
CA PRO A 100 -3.66 -6.17 -14.06
C PRO A 100 -2.87 -5.90 -15.34
N LEU A 101 -1.58 -6.22 -15.31
CA LEU A 101 -0.71 -6.09 -16.50
C LEU A 101 -0.86 -7.30 -17.43
N PRO A 102 -0.71 -7.13 -18.76
CA PRO A 102 -0.70 -8.24 -19.70
C PRO A 102 0.46 -9.22 -19.44
N ALA A 103 0.34 -10.45 -19.97
CA ALA A 103 1.26 -11.54 -19.71
C ALA A 103 2.71 -11.28 -20.18
N ASP A 104 2.90 -10.41 -21.17
CA ASP A 104 4.20 -10.01 -21.70
C ASP A 104 4.91 -8.92 -20.86
N MET A 105 4.23 -8.37 -19.85
CA MET A 105 4.80 -7.45 -18.85
C MET A 105 4.88 -8.12 -17.48
N PRO A 106 5.90 -8.97 -17.23
CA PRO A 106 5.99 -9.74 -16.00
C PRO A 106 6.24 -8.84 -14.78
N VAL A 107 5.62 -9.21 -13.66
CA VAL A 107 5.71 -8.47 -12.38
C VAL A 107 6.23 -9.37 -11.27
N PHE A 108 7.10 -8.82 -10.44
CA PHE A 108 7.56 -9.43 -9.20
C PHE A 108 7.14 -8.60 -8.00
N ILE A 109 6.46 -9.23 -7.04
CA ILE A 109 6.08 -8.63 -5.77
C ILE A 109 6.63 -9.50 -4.64
N ALA A 110 7.39 -8.89 -3.73
CA ALA A 110 7.70 -9.49 -2.45
C ALA A 110 6.80 -8.89 -1.37
N GLN A 111 6.26 -9.70 -0.48
CA GLN A 111 5.40 -9.26 0.62
C GLN A 111 5.64 -10.13 1.84
N SER A 112 5.84 -9.52 3.02
CA SER A 112 5.80 -10.27 4.27
C SER A 112 4.36 -10.49 4.73
N THR A 113 4.09 -11.70 5.23
CA THR A 113 2.84 -12.05 5.91
C THR A 113 2.70 -11.42 7.30
N ALA A 114 3.78 -10.87 7.87
CA ALA A 114 3.83 -10.20 9.17
C ALA A 114 3.93 -8.66 9.05
N ASP A 115 3.75 -8.12 7.85
CA ASP A 115 3.78 -6.68 7.61
C ASP A 115 2.59 -5.98 8.30
N ALA A 116 2.92 -5.03 9.18
CA ALA A 116 1.95 -4.25 9.96
C ALA A 116 1.70 -2.84 9.38
N VAL A 117 2.41 -2.47 8.31
CA VAL A 117 2.30 -1.15 7.65
C VAL A 117 1.56 -1.30 6.33
N VAL A 118 2.10 -2.09 5.41
CA VAL A 118 1.40 -2.48 4.17
C VAL A 118 0.91 -3.90 4.39
N LEU A 119 -0.28 -4.00 4.96
CA LEU A 119 -0.90 -5.27 5.33
C LEU A 119 -0.80 -6.26 4.16
N ALA A 120 -0.59 -7.53 4.47
CA ALA A 120 -0.35 -8.55 3.44
C ALA A 120 -1.60 -8.88 2.62
N TRP A 121 -2.79 -8.82 3.23
CA TRP A 121 -4.03 -9.33 2.64
C TRP A 121 -4.51 -8.59 1.37
N PRO A 122 -4.36 -7.25 1.20
CA PRO A 122 -4.70 -6.59 -0.06
C PRO A 122 -3.81 -7.08 -1.20
N ASN A 123 -2.53 -7.38 -0.95
CA ASN A 123 -1.66 -7.98 -1.97
C ASN A 123 -2.01 -9.45 -2.27
N GLY A 124 -2.68 -10.14 -1.35
CA GLY A 124 -3.32 -11.42 -1.64
C GLY A 124 -4.49 -11.26 -2.64
N VAL A 125 -5.33 -10.24 -2.44
CA VAL A 125 -6.42 -9.92 -3.39
C VAL A 125 -5.87 -9.51 -4.75
N LEU A 126 -4.80 -8.71 -4.78
CA LEU A 126 -4.10 -8.34 -6.00
C LEU A 126 -3.60 -9.59 -6.73
N GLN A 127 -2.95 -10.51 -6.01
CA GLN A 127 -2.46 -11.76 -6.59
C GLN A 127 -3.60 -12.53 -7.28
N ASP A 128 -4.70 -12.77 -6.58
CA ASP A 128 -5.84 -13.50 -7.13
C ASP A 128 -6.42 -12.80 -8.38
N THR A 129 -6.61 -11.49 -8.29
CA THR A 129 -7.21 -10.67 -9.37
C THR A 129 -6.32 -10.65 -10.62
N TRP A 130 -5.03 -10.40 -10.45
CA TRP A 130 -4.09 -10.29 -11.57
C TRP A 130 -3.82 -11.67 -12.20
N CYS A 131 -3.74 -12.71 -11.39
CA CYS A 131 -3.58 -14.07 -11.89
C CYS A 131 -4.80 -14.55 -12.69
N ALA A 132 -6.02 -14.23 -12.24
CA ALA A 132 -7.25 -14.52 -12.97
C ALA A 132 -7.34 -13.74 -14.29
N ALA A 133 -6.79 -12.53 -14.34
CA ALA A 133 -6.71 -11.70 -15.54
C ALA A 133 -5.59 -12.13 -16.53
N GLY A 134 -4.77 -13.13 -16.18
CA GLY A 134 -3.73 -13.66 -17.05
C GLY A 134 -2.36 -12.99 -16.93
N SER A 135 -2.12 -12.18 -15.91
CA SER A 135 -0.81 -11.56 -15.67
C SER A 135 0.28 -12.61 -15.40
N THR A 136 1.51 -12.33 -15.83
CA THR A 136 2.70 -13.08 -15.42
C THR A 136 3.20 -12.52 -14.09
N LEU A 137 2.58 -12.95 -13.00
CA LEU A 137 2.88 -12.48 -11.64
C LEU A 137 3.73 -13.50 -10.87
N SER A 138 4.87 -13.05 -10.36
CA SER A 138 5.72 -13.74 -9.38
C SER A 138 5.53 -13.12 -7.99
N MET A 139 4.99 -13.91 -7.06
CA MET A 139 4.85 -13.54 -5.65
C MET A 139 5.93 -14.22 -4.82
N LEU A 140 6.70 -13.43 -4.08
CA LEU A 140 7.57 -13.87 -3.01
C LEU A 140 6.93 -13.54 -1.66
N TRP A 141 6.27 -14.53 -1.06
CA TRP A 141 5.71 -14.41 0.27
C TRP A 141 6.77 -14.71 1.33
N LEU A 142 7.13 -13.70 2.12
CA LEU A 142 8.05 -13.82 3.24
C LEU A 142 7.29 -14.16 4.53
N GLY A 143 7.95 -14.87 5.44
CA GLY A 143 7.45 -15.16 6.79
C GLY A 143 7.48 -13.93 7.70
N LYS A 144 7.96 -14.11 8.95
CA LYS A 144 8.03 -13.07 9.98
C LYS A 144 9.12 -12.02 9.72
N VAL A 145 8.89 -11.12 8.78
CA VAL A 145 9.76 -9.98 8.46
C VAL A 145 8.93 -8.71 8.67
N ASN A 146 9.46 -7.69 9.34
CA ASN A 146 8.71 -6.44 9.46
C ASN A 146 8.69 -5.69 8.11
N HIS A 147 7.93 -4.60 8.03
CA HIS A 147 7.79 -3.84 6.79
C HIS A 147 9.14 -3.31 6.26
N GLN A 148 9.95 -2.77 7.18
CA GLN A 148 11.19 -2.04 6.92
C GLN A 148 12.30 -2.98 6.40
N ASP A 149 12.30 -4.23 6.89
CA ASP A 149 13.28 -5.24 6.50
C ASP A 149 12.84 -6.02 5.24
N THR A 150 11.58 -5.93 4.81
CA THR A 150 11.04 -6.72 3.69
C THR A 150 11.83 -6.47 2.39
N ALA A 151 12.17 -5.21 2.09
CA ALA A 151 12.94 -4.87 0.90
C ALA A 151 14.38 -5.42 0.96
N MET A 152 15.02 -5.35 2.13
CA MET A 152 16.37 -5.87 2.34
C MET A 152 16.38 -7.41 2.19
N VAL A 153 15.43 -8.09 2.82
CA VAL A 153 15.32 -9.56 2.79
C VAL A 153 14.99 -10.07 1.38
N ALA A 154 14.12 -9.38 0.65
CA ALA A 154 13.78 -9.74 -0.73
C ALA A 154 14.85 -9.34 -1.76
N GLY A 155 15.79 -8.46 -1.39
CA GLY A 155 16.76 -7.83 -2.29
C GLY A 155 17.51 -8.81 -3.21
N PRO A 156 18.12 -9.89 -2.69
CA PRO A 156 18.83 -10.86 -3.53
C PRO A 156 17.94 -11.49 -4.61
N GLN A 157 16.70 -11.87 -4.28
CA GLN A 157 15.75 -12.45 -5.23
C GLN A 157 15.29 -11.42 -6.25
N VAL A 158 15.04 -10.17 -5.84
CA VAL A 158 14.68 -9.07 -6.75
C VAL A 158 15.79 -8.82 -7.77
N VAL A 159 17.05 -8.72 -7.31
CA VAL A 159 18.21 -8.50 -8.19
C VAL A 159 18.36 -9.64 -9.18
N SER A 160 18.27 -10.90 -8.73
CA SER A 160 18.32 -12.06 -9.61
C SER A 160 17.18 -12.05 -10.63
N TRP A 161 15.96 -11.74 -10.19
CA TRP A 161 14.79 -11.69 -11.06
C TRP A 161 14.93 -10.60 -12.13
N ILE A 162 15.46 -9.42 -11.79
CA ILE A 162 15.74 -8.35 -12.76
C ILE A 162 16.81 -8.78 -13.76
N ALA A 163 17.92 -9.37 -13.27
CA ALA A 163 19.01 -9.84 -14.13
C ALA A 163 18.53 -10.88 -15.16
N ASP A 164 17.63 -11.79 -14.76
CA ASP A 164 17.03 -12.77 -15.66
C ASP A 164 16.21 -12.10 -16.79
N ARG A 165 15.54 -10.96 -16.54
CA ARG A 165 14.82 -10.22 -17.59
C ARG A 165 15.78 -9.64 -18.62
N PHE A 166 16.89 -9.04 -18.19
CA PHE A 166 17.93 -8.54 -19.09
C PHE A 166 18.63 -9.65 -19.88
N ALA A 167 18.70 -10.86 -19.32
CA ALA A 167 19.24 -12.04 -19.99
C ALA A 167 18.22 -12.73 -20.94
N GLY A 168 17.01 -12.17 -21.12
CA GLY A 168 15.97 -12.75 -21.97
C GLY A 168 15.36 -14.04 -21.41
N ARG A 169 15.52 -14.31 -20.11
CA ARG A 169 14.95 -15.50 -19.47
C ARG A 169 13.47 -15.28 -19.14
N PRO A 170 12.59 -16.26 -19.39
CA PRO A 170 11.18 -16.18 -19.02
C PRO A 170 11.01 -15.87 -17.52
N ALA A 171 10.03 -15.03 -17.19
CA ALA A 171 9.67 -14.78 -15.80
C ALA A 171 8.88 -15.95 -15.22
N GLY A 172 9.11 -16.24 -13.94
CA GLY A 172 8.27 -17.17 -13.19
C GLY A 172 6.84 -16.66 -13.07
N ARG A 173 5.90 -17.59 -12.91
CA ARG A 173 4.49 -17.31 -12.60
C ARG A 173 4.11 -18.16 -11.39
N THR A 174 3.65 -17.53 -10.32
CA THR A 174 3.24 -18.21 -9.08
C THR A 174 1.73 -18.22 -8.89
N CYS A 175 0.98 -17.99 -9.97
CA CYS A 175 -0.48 -17.91 -9.94
C CYS A 175 -1.21 -19.22 -9.64
N ASP A 176 -0.51 -20.35 -9.72
CA ASP A 176 -1.07 -21.66 -9.38
C ASP A 176 -0.91 -21.98 -7.88
N VAL A 177 -0.36 -21.03 -7.10
CA VAL A 177 -0.23 -21.10 -5.65
C VAL A 177 -1.12 -20.01 -5.04
N PRO A 178 -2.10 -20.35 -4.17
CA PRO A 178 -2.94 -19.34 -3.53
C PRO A 178 -2.13 -18.45 -2.58
N PRO A 179 -2.54 -17.19 -2.35
CA PRO A 179 -1.90 -16.34 -1.34
C PRO A 179 -2.04 -16.97 0.05
N PRO A 180 -1.00 -16.91 0.90
CA PRO A 180 -1.00 -17.48 2.25
C PRO A 180 -1.81 -16.63 3.26
N VAL A 181 -2.41 -15.54 2.80
CA VAL A 181 -3.20 -14.59 3.59
C VAL A 181 -4.55 -14.39 2.91
N ARG A 182 -5.60 -14.17 3.71
CA ARG A 182 -6.95 -13.91 3.22
C ARG A 182 -7.41 -12.53 3.68
N ALA A 183 -8.31 -11.92 2.91
CA ALA A 183 -9.00 -10.72 3.35
C ALA A 183 -9.74 -11.00 4.69
N PRO A 184 -9.73 -10.05 5.64
CA PRO A 184 -10.54 -10.16 6.84
C PRO A 184 -12.02 -10.34 6.48
N THR A 185 -12.73 -11.22 7.20
CA THR A 185 -14.19 -11.30 7.08
C THR A 185 -14.79 -10.04 7.70
N THR A 186 -15.53 -9.25 6.92
CA THR A 186 -16.31 -8.13 7.45
C THR A 186 -17.29 -8.67 8.48
N SER A 187 -17.11 -8.29 9.74
CA SER A 187 -18.16 -8.48 10.74
C SER A 187 -19.26 -7.49 10.37
N GLY A 188 -20.43 -8.00 9.98
CA GLY A 188 -21.59 -7.18 9.65
C GLY A 188 -22.14 -6.42 10.84
#